data_AF-A0AAU1H8W8-F1
#
_entry.id   AF-A0AAU1H8W8-F1
#
_cell.length_a   1.000
_cell.length_b   1.000
_cell.length_c   1.000
_cell.angle_alpha   90.00
_cell.angle_beta   90.00
_cell.angle_gamma   90.00
#
_symmetry.space_group_name_H-M   'P 1'
#
loop_
_entity.id
_entity.type
_entity.pdbx_description
1 polymer ?
#
loop_
_entity_poly.entity_id
_entity_poly.type
_entity_poly.pdbx_seq_one_letter_code
_entity_poly.pdbx_strand_id
1 'polypeptide(L)'
;MTKSVAAVLRSEWIKISSVRSVSGSLMSVFGATLFITVLVFASIGRAEASGATDDPVFSAFYALNFGQIAAMVFGATALSSECLNGALRISFAAVPRRGLLYGCKMSVVGGLALGVGLITSFSTFLVGQLFMGDYAISLGHEGALRAAFGGGVYLGLMALFAAGLTALLRSAVAVLSLLIPFILIVSFVIGDIAGDTARFLPDQAGQSVLHAHQEAGLGPWTGLAVTAAWAGLALLAGWWSMSRRDA
;
A
#
# COMPACT_ATOMS: atom_id res chain seq x y z
N MET A 1 8.73 -28.38 -14.52
CA MET A 1 8.37 -27.64 -13.28
C MET A 1 7.60 -26.33 -13.55
N THR A 2 7.74 -25.67 -14.70
CA THR A 2 7.08 -24.39 -15.04
C THR A 2 5.55 -24.46 -15.20
N LYS A 3 5.00 -25.59 -15.67
CA LYS A 3 3.54 -25.76 -15.86
C LYS A 3 2.71 -25.63 -14.57
N SER A 4 3.29 -25.96 -13.40
CA SER A 4 2.60 -25.85 -12.11
C SER A 4 2.50 -24.41 -11.61
N VAL A 5 3.57 -23.62 -11.73
CA VAL A 5 3.57 -22.21 -11.27
C VAL A 5 2.59 -21.36 -12.07
N ALA A 6 2.59 -21.50 -13.39
CA ALA A 6 1.66 -20.77 -14.25
C ALA A 6 0.19 -21.14 -13.96
N ALA A 7 -0.09 -22.41 -13.67
CA ALA A 7 -1.44 -22.86 -13.30
C ALA A 7 -1.89 -22.27 -11.95
N VAL A 8 -1.00 -22.24 -10.96
CA VAL A 8 -1.29 -21.62 -9.64
C VAL A 8 -1.50 -20.12 -9.79
N LEU A 9 -0.64 -19.40 -10.51
CA LEU A 9 -0.83 -17.97 -10.77
C LEU A 9 -2.15 -17.67 -11.48
N ARG A 10 -2.51 -18.46 -12.49
CA ARG A 10 -3.80 -18.31 -13.19
C ARG A 10 -4.98 -18.58 -12.25
N SER A 11 -4.87 -19.58 -11.38
CA SER A 11 -5.90 -19.86 -10.37
C SER A 11 -6.07 -18.68 -9.41
N GLU A 12 -4.97 -18.14 -8.89
CA GLU A 12 -4.99 -16.98 -7.98
C GLU A 12 -5.58 -15.74 -8.65
N TRP A 13 -5.25 -15.49 -9.92
CA TRP A 13 -5.87 -14.41 -10.70
C TRP A 13 -7.39 -14.56 -10.80
N ILE A 14 -7.86 -15.77 -11.13
CA ILE A 14 -9.30 -16.05 -11.25
C ILE A 14 -10.00 -15.83 -9.91
N LYS A 15 -9.41 -16.27 -8.79
CA LYS A 15 -9.97 -16.05 -7.45
C LYS A 15 -10.13 -14.57 -7.14
N ILE A 16 -9.09 -13.77 -7.36
CA ILE A 16 -9.14 -12.33 -7.06
C ILE A 16 -10.22 -11.67 -7.91
N SER A 17 -10.29 -12.01 -9.21
CA SER A 17 -11.31 -11.44 -10.10
C SER A 17 -12.74 -11.87 -9.79
N SER A 18 -12.95 -13.10 -9.31
CA SER A 18 -14.29 -13.67 -9.05
C SER A 18 -14.86 -13.28 -7.69
N VAL A 19 -14.01 -13.06 -6.69
CA VAL A 19 -14.46 -12.64 -5.36
C VAL A 19 -14.73 -11.14 -5.36
N ARG A 20 -16.01 -10.77 -5.46
CA ARG A 20 -16.49 -9.38 -5.49
C ARG A 20 -15.91 -8.51 -4.37
N SER A 21 -15.72 -9.07 -3.17
CA SER A 21 -15.13 -8.35 -2.04
C SER A 21 -13.67 -7.96 -2.29
N VAL A 22 -12.86 -8.85 -2.91
CA VAL A 22 -11.45 -8.58 -3.21
C VAL A 22 -11.34 -7.60 -4.37
N SER A 23 -12.05 -7.85 -5.48
CA SER A 23 -12.14 -6.90 -6.60
C SER A 23 -12.64 -5.53 -6.16
N GLY A 24 -13.67 -5.48 -5.32
CA GLY A 24 -14.21 -4.24 -4.76
C GLY A 24 -13.20 -3.48 -3.90
N SER A 25 -12.46 -4.19 -3.04
CA SER A 25 -11.39 -3.56 -2.24
C SER A 25 -10.23 -3.06 -3.09
N LEU A 26 -9.87 -3.76 -4.18
CA LEU A 26 -8.85 -3.30 -5.12
C LEU A 26 -9.29 -2.04 -5.86
N MET A 27 -10.55 -2.01 -6.34
CA MET A 27 -11.13 -0.82 -6.98
C MET A 27 -11.27 0.34 -5.99
N SER A 28 -11.49 0.05 -4.71
CA SER A 28 -11.51 1.07 -3.67
C SER A 28 -10.17 1.79 -3.53
N VAL A 29 -9.04 1.12 -3.78
CA VAL A 29 -7.72 1.78 -3.78
C VAL A 29 -7.67 2.92 -4.79
N PHE A 30 -8.21 2.73 -5.99
CA PHE A 30 -8.25 3.78 -7.00
C PHE A 30 -9.39 4.77 -6.75
N GLY A 31 -10.62 4.26 -6.62
CA GLY A 31 -11.83 5.07 -6.55
C GLY A 31 -11.91 5.94 -5.30
N ALA A 32 -11.63 5.39 -4.12
CA ALA A 32 -11.69 6.17 -2.89
C ALA A 32 -10.58 7.22 -2.84
N THR A 33 -9.36 6.86 -3.28
CA THR A 33 -8.23 7.80 -3.32
C THR A 33 -8.50 8.93 -4.28
N LEU A 34 -9.02 8.66 -5.48
CA LEU A 34 -9.37 9.72 -6.43
C LEU A 34 -10.54 10.59 -5.94
N PHE A 35 -11.55 9.98 -5.34
CA PHE A 35 -12.65 10.74 -4.74
C PHE A 35 -12.14 11.70 -3.66
N ILE A 36 -11.29 11.22 -2.76
CA ILE A 36 -10.66 12.06 -1.73
C ILE A 36 -9.73 13.11 -2.35
N THR A 37 -8.97 12.76 -3.39
CA THR A 37 -8.13 13.69 -4.14
C THR A 37 -8.98 14.86 -4.64
N VAL A 38 -10.06 14.58 -5.37
CA VAL A 38 -10.95 15.63 -5.89
C VAL A 38 -11.55 16.46 -4.75
N LEU A 39 -12.02 15.85 -3.67
CA LEU A 39 -12.59 16.58 -2.54
C LEU A 39 -11.59 17.50 -1.86
N VAL A 40 -10.39 17.01 -1.55
CA VAL A 40 -9.36 17.78 -0.83
C VAL A 40 -8.84 18.92 -1.70
N PHE A 41 -8.46 18.63 -2.95
CA PHE A 41 -7.89 19.65 -3.83
C PHE A 41 -8.92 20.68 -4.30
N ALA A 42 -10.19 20.30 -4.47
CA ALA A 42 -11.25 21.25 -4.80
C ALA A 42 -11.63 22.16 -3.61
N SER A 43 -11.48 21.69 -2.37
CA SER A 43 -11.88 22.45 -1.18
C SER A 43 -10.78 23.36 -0.66
N ILE A 44 -9.58 22.83 -0.46
CA ILE A 44 -8.49 23.52 0.26
C ILE A 44 -7.20 23.59 -0.58
N GLY A 45 -7.13 22.91 -1.73
CA GLY A 45 -5.90 22.75 -2.53
C GLY A 45 -5.16 24.06 -2.84
N ARG A 46 -5.88 25.15 -3.16
CA ARG A 46 -5.25 26.46 -3.42
C ARG A 46 -4.76 27.17 -2.16
N ALA A 47 -5.47 27.02 -1.04
CA ALA A 47 -5.08 27.63 0.22
C ALA A 47 -3.82 26.94 0.77
N GLU A 48 -3.77 25.61 0.73
CA GLU A 48 -2.58 24.82 1.07
C GLU A 48 -1.42 25.11 0.13
N ALA A 49 -1.62 25.13 -1.20
CA ALA A 49 -0.56 25.43 -2.15
C ALA A 49 0.05 26.84 -1.97
N SER A 50 -0.75 27.82 -1.56
CA SER A 50 -0.27 29.17 -1.25
C SER A 50 0.57 29.25 0.04
N GLY A 51 0.38 28.32 0.97
CA GLY A 51 1.17 28.21 2.22
C GLY A 51 2.34 27.23 2.12
N ALA A 52 2.24 26.22 1.26
CA ALA A 52 3.19 25.11 1.11
C ALA A 52 4.40 25.46 0.22
N THR A 53 5.00 26.63 0.45
CA THR A 53 6.17 27.10 -0.35
C THR A 53 7.41 26.21 -0.19
N ASP A 54 7.50 25.38 0.86
CA ASP A 54 8.68 24.55 1.15
C ASP A 54 8.68 23.16 0.47
N ASP A 55 7.51 22.54 0.21
CA ASP A 55 7.43 21.21 -0.45
C ASP A 55 6.20 21.04 -1.37
N PRO A 56 6.26 21.56 -2.61
CA PRO A 56 5.17 21.44 -3.58
C PRO A 56 4.94 20.00 -4.08
N VAL A 57 5.95 19.12 -3.97
CA VAL A 57 5.81 17.72 -4.39
C VAL A 57 4.98 16.96 -3.38
N PHE A 58 5.26 17.11 -2.08
CA PHE A 58 4.48 16.44 -1.04
C PHE A 58 3.01 16.88 -1.07
N SER A 59 2.75 18.17 -1.22
CA SER A 59 1.39 18.72 -1.34
C SER A 59 0.63 18.07 -2.51
N ALA A 60 1.27 17.89 -3.67
CA ALA A 60 0.68 17.25 -4.84
C ALA A 60 0.28 15.77 -4.62
N PHE A 61 0.94 15.08 -3.68
CA PHE A 61 0.68 13.68 -3.36
C PHE A 61 -0.03 13.47 -2.02
N TYR A 62 -0.44 14.54 -1.34
CA TYR A 62 -1.02 14.47 0.00
C TYR A 62 -2.20 13.48 0.09
N ALA A 63 -3.06 13.41 -0.93
CA ALA A 63 -4.20 12.49 -0.98
C ALA A 63 -3.82 10.99 -0.93
N LEU A 64 -2.57 10.63 -1.25
CA LEU A 64 -2.07 9.25 -1.11
C LEU A 64 -2.04 8.77 0.35
N ASN A 65 -2.00 9.68 1.33
CA ASN A 65 -2.15 9.34 2.75
C ASN A 65 -3.48 8.63 3.06
N PHE A 66 -4.53 8.90 2.29
CA PHE A 66 -5.80 8.19 2.43
C PHE A 66 -5.82 6.91 1.58
N GLY A 67 -5.13 6.93 0.43
CA GLY A 67 -4.99 5.76 -0.44
C GLY A 67 -4.27 4.59 0.20
N GLN A 68 -3.32 4.83 1.11
CA GLN A 68 -2.67 3.76 1.86
C GLN A 68 -3.65 2.95 2.71
N ILE A 69 -4.71 3.58 3.26
CA ILE A 69 -5.74 2.88 4.02
C ILE A 69 -6.49 1.91 3.12
N ALA A 70 -6.90 2.36 1.94
CA ALA A 70 -7.55 1.50 0.96
C ALA A 70 -6.62 0.35 0.51
N ALA A 71 -5.32 0.63 0.33
CA ALA A 71 -4.33 -0.40 0.00
C ALA A 71 -4.18 -1.45 1.12
N MET A 72 -4.14 -1.03 2.38
CA MET A 72 -4.12 -1.94 3.53
C MET A 72 -5.40 -2.78 3.61
N VAL A 73 -6.57 -2.18 3.36
CA VAL A 73 -7.85 -2.88 3.29
C VAL A 73 -7.81 -3.96 2.21
N PHE A 74 -7.35 -3.63 1.00
CA PHE A 74 -7.17 -4.62 -0.08
C PHE A 74 -6.23 -5.75 0.32
N GLY A 75 -5.06 -5.44 0.88
CA GLY A 75 -4.11 -6.45 1.33
C GLY A 75 -4.70 -7.40 2.36
N ALA A 76 -5.43 -6.84 3.34
CA ALA A 76 -6.08 -7.61 4.38
C ALA A 76 -7.22 -8.49 3.85
N THR A 77 -8.12 -7.95 3.02
CA THR A 77 -9.26 -8.69 2.46
C THR A 77 -8.83 -9.76 1.46
N ALA A 78 -7.81 -9.49 0.64
CA ALA A 78 -7.26 -10.44 -0.33
C ALA A 78 -6.75 -11.72 0.36
N LEU A 79 -6.24 -11.60 1.59
CA LEU A 79 -5.80 -12.76 2.33
C LEU A 79 -6.86 -13.34 3.27
N SER A 80 -7.61 -12.50 4.00
CA SER A 80 -8.59 -12.98 4.99
C SER A 80 -9.75 -13.74 4.37
N SER A 81 -10.13 -13.41 3.12
CA SER A 81 -11.20 -14.08 2.38
C SER A 81 -10.96 -15.59 2.21
N GLU A 82 -9.71 -16.05 2.26
CA GLU A 82 -9.39 -17.48 2.24
C GLU A 82 -9.19 -18.08 3.64
N CYS A 83 -8.82 -17.25 4.62
CA CYS A 83 -8.65 -17.67 6.01
C CYS A 83 -10.01 -17.96 6.66
N LEU A 84 -11.01 -17.13 6.40
CA LEU A 84 -12.34 -17.21 7.01
C LEU A 84 -13.22 -18.31 6.39
N ASN A 85 -13.08 -18.55 5.08
CA ASN A 85 -13.94 -19.49 4.36
C ASN A 85 -13.41 -20.94 4.37
N GLY A 86 -12.35 -21.24 5.13
CA GLY A 86 -11.73 -22.57 5.14
C GLY A 86 -11.05 -22.97 3.83
N ALA A 87 -11.00 -22.06 2.85
CA ALA A 87 -10.45 -22.30 1.51
C ALA A 87 -8.95 -22.63 1.52
N LEU A 88 -8.25 -22.28 2.59
CA LEU A 88 -6.85 -22.67 2.83
C LEU A 88 -6.67 -24.19 2.88
N ARG A 89 -7.56 -24.93 3.56
CA ARG A 89 -7.48 -26.40 3.62
C ARG A 89 -7.65 -27.03 2.25
N ILE A 90 -8.62 -26.53 1.47
CA ILE A 90 -8.90 -27.00 0.11
C ILE A 90 -7.71 -26.69 -0.82
N SER A 91 -7.16 -25.48 -0.72
CA SER A 91 -6.02 -25.07 -1.57
C SER A 91 -4.75 -25.84 -1.24
N PHE A 92 -4.50 -26.17 0.04
CA PHE A 92 -3.37 -27.03 0.43
C PHE A 92 -3.57 -28.50 0.07
N ALA A 93 -4.80 -29.00 0.04
CA ALA A 93 -5.09 -30.33 -0.47
C ALA A 93 -4.82 -30.44 -1.98
N ALA A 94 -5.11 -29.37 -2.73
CA ALA A 94 -4.85 -29.31 -4.18
C ALA A 94 -3.37 -29.05 -4.52
N VAL A 95 -2.65 -28.28 -3.71
CA VAL A 95 -1.23 -27.95 -3.91
C VAL A 95 -0.43 -28.28 -2.64
N PRO A 96 0.22 -29.47 -2.56
CA PRO A 96 0.93 -29.91 -1.36
C PRO A 96 2.17 -29.05 -1.02
N ARG A 97 2.60 -28.17 -1.94
CA ARG A 97 3.70 -27.20 -1.73
C ARG A 97 3.16 -25.90 -1.13
N ARG A 98 2.97 -25.88 0.20
CA ARG A 98 2.44 -24.73 0.96
C ARG A 98 3.15 -23.39 0.64
N GLY A 99 4.48 -23.41 0.52
CA GLY A 99 5.27 -22.21 0.19
C GLY A 99 5.08 -21.71 -1.25
N LEU A 100 4.86 -22.60 -2.21
CA LEU A 100 4.61 -22.20 -3.60
C LEU A 100 3.26 -21.50 -3.73
N LEU A 101 2.23 -22.04 -3.09
CA LEU A 101 0.90 -21.41 -3.05
C LEU A 101 0.96 -20.02 -2.42
N TYR A 102 1.60 -19.90 -1.25
CA TYR A 102 1.76 -18.62 -0.56
C TYR A 102 2.52 -17.61 -1.41
N GLY A 103 3.66 -18.00 -1.98
CA GLY A 103 4.47 -17.14 -2.86
C GLY A 103 3.69 -16.68 -4.07
N CYS A 104 3.02 -17.58 -4.80
CA CYS A 104 2.19 -17.22 -5.95
C CYS A 104 1.08 -16.25 -5.56
N LYS A 105 0.38 -16.48 -4.44
CA LYS A 105 -0.68 -15.59 -3.98
C LYS A 105 -0.15 -14.19 -3.68
N MET A 106 0.94 -14.09 -2.91
CA MET A 106 1.55 -12.79 -2.58
C MET A 106 2.11 -12.08 -3.81
N SER A 107 2.60 -12.82 -4.80
CA SER A 107 3.01 -12.24 -6.09
C SER A 107 1.83 -11.66 -6.87
N VAL A 108 0.67 -12.33 -6.92
CA VAL A 108 -0.51 -11.78 -7.61
C VAL A 108 -1.07 -10.58 -6.85
N VAL A 109 -1.21 -10.66 -5.52
CA VAL A 109 -1.67 -9.56 -4.68
C VAL A 109 -0.74 -8.36 -4.80
N GLY A 110 0.57 -8.59 -4.69
CA GLY A 110 1.59 -7.54 -4.84
C GLY A 110 1.60 -6.94 -6.24
N GLY A 111 1.52 -7.76 -7.29
CA GLY A 111 1.48 -7.28 -8.67
C GLY A 111 0.25 -6.42 -8.97
N LEU A 112 -0.93 -6.83 -8.48
CA LEU A 112 -2.17 -6.05 -8.61
C LEU A 112 -2.12 -4.76 -7.78
N ALA A 113 -1.66 -4.83 -6.54
CA ALA A 113 -1.52 -3.65 -5.68
C ALA A 113 -0.52 -2.63 -6.25
N LEU A 114 0.60 -3.09 -6.82
CA LEU A 114 1.57 -2.24 -7.49
C LEU A 114 0.99 -1.62 -8.77
N GLY A 115 0.32 -2.41 -9.61
CA GLY A 115 -0.29 -1.91 -10.84
C GLY A 115 -1.34 -0.84 -10.55
N VAL A 116 -2.27 -1.12 -9.63
CA VAL A 116 -3.30 -0.16 -9.22
C VAL A 116 -2.67 1.00 -8.47
N GLY A 117 -1.71 0.76 -7.58
CA GLY A 117 -1.01 1.82 -6.84
C GLY A 117 -0.31 2.82 -7.75
N LEU A 118 0.37 2.35 -8.80
CA LEU A 118 0.97 3.21 -9.83
C LEU A 118 -0.09 4.02 -10.55
N ILE A 119 -1.15 3.37 -11.06
CA ILE A 119 -2.26 4.07 -11.74
C ILE A 119 -2.87 5.13 -10.81
N THR A 120 -3.12 4.80 -9.55
CA THR A 120 -3.64 5.73 -8.54
C THR A 120 -2.69 6.89 -8.30
N SER A 121 -1.39 6.63 -8.11
CA SER A 121 -0.39 7.67 -7.85
C SER A 121 -0.27 8.67 -8.99
N PHE A 122 -0.16 8.19 -10.23
CA PHE A 122 -0.14 9.06 -11.42
C PHE A 122 -1.46 9.82 -11.58
N SER A 123 -2.59 9.17 -11.33
CA SER A 123 -3.91 9.80 -11.47
C SER A 123 -4.13 10.86 -10.40
N THR A 124 -3.73 10.60 -9.15
CA THR A 124 -3.79 11.57 -8.05
C THR A 124 -2.95 12.80 -8.37
N PHE A 125 -1.73 12.62 -8.89
CA PHE A 125 -0.91 13.74 -9.35
C PHE A 125 -1.63 14.55 -10.44
N LEU A 126 -2.00 13.91 -11.55
CA LEU A 126 -2.62 14.59 -12.69
C LEU A 126 -3.91 15.31 -12.30
N VAL A 127 -4.77 14.67 -11.53
CA VAL A 127 -6.03 15.26 -11.05
C VAL A 127 -5.76 16.40 -10.08
N GLY A 128 -4.84 16.24 -9.13
CA GLY A 128 -4.46 17.29 -8.19
C GLY A 128 -3.94 18.55 -8.89
N GLN A 129 -3.11 18.38 -9.92
CA GLN A 129 -2.57 19.51 -10.70
C GLN A 129 -3.65 20.34 -11.40
N LEU A 130 -4.81 19.77 -11.75
CA LEU A 130 -5.92 20.52 -12.36
C LEU A 130 -6.51 21.59 -11.44
N PHE A 131 -6.40 21.41 -10.12
CA PHE A 131 -6.96 22.33 -9.13
C PHE A 131 -5.96 23.38 -8.63
N MET A 132 -4.65 23.13 -8.82
CA MET A 132 -3.57 23.96 -8.28
C MET A 132 -3.40 25.32 -8.98
N GLY A 133 -3.89 25.51 -10.21
CA GLY A 133 -3.77 26.78 -10.94
C GLY A 133 -2.31 27.18 -11.16
N ASP A 134 -1.92 28.38 -10.73
CA ASP A 134 -0.56 28.91 -10.90
C ASP A 134 0.52 28.16 -10.11
N TYR A 135 0.11 27.35 -9.12
CA TYR A 135 1.00 26.49 -8.32
C TYR A 135 1.19 25.10 -8.91
N ALA A 136 0.67 24.85 -10.12
CA ALA A 136 0.75 23.54 -10.73
C ALA A 136 2.18 23.21 -11.16
N ILE A 137 2.65 22.02 -10.77
CA ILE A 137 3.94 21.46 -11.15
C ILE A 137 3.79 20.45 -12.28
N SER A 138 4.78 20.43 -13.18
CA SER A 138 4.87 19.43 -14.25
C SER A 138 5.48 18.12 -13.73
N LEU A 139 5.23 17.01 -14.41
CA LEU A 139 5.94 15.73 -14.17
C LEU A 139 7.46 15.86 -14.34
N GLY A 140 7.93 16.86 -15.11
CA GLY A 140 9.34 17.18 -15.25
C GLY A 140 9.95 17.97 -14.08
N HIS A 141 9.14 18.37 -13.10
CA HIS A 141 9.63 19.01 -11.89
C HIS A 141 10.50 18.03 -11.08
N GLU A 142 11.53 18.55 -10.42
CA GLU A 142 12.44 17.72 -9.64
C GLU A 142 11.68 16.95 -8.56
N GLY A 143 11.91 15.65 -8.47
CA GLY A 143 11.22 14.79 -7.50
C GLY A 143 9.79 14.36 -7.85
N ALA A 144 9.08 15.02 -8.76
CA ALA A 144 7.69 14.69 -9.10
C ALA A 144 7.55 13.28 -9.72
N LEU A 145 8.39 12.94 -10.70
CA LEU A 145 8.39 11.60 -11.30
C LEU A 145 8.78 10.52 -10.29
N ARG A 146 9.77 10.81 -9.44
CA ARG A 146 10.19 9.93 -8.35
C ARG A 146 9.04 9.68 -7.36
N ALA A 147 8.34 10.72 -6.95
CA ALA A 147 7.20 10.62 -6.05
C ALA A 147 6.02 9.87 -6.69
N ALA A 148 5.77 10.06 -7.98
CA ALA A 148 4.73 9.31 -8.71
C ALA A 148 5.01 7.80 -8.70
N PHE A 149 6.21 7.38 -9.09
CA PHE A 149 6.61 5.97 -9.06
C PHE A 149 6.69 5.44 -7.62
N GLY A 150 7.32 6.21 -6.73
CA GLY A 150 7.52 5.85 -5.33
C GLY A 150 6.22 5.69 -4.56
N GLY A 151 5.26 6.58 -4.77
CA GLY A 151 3.92 6.51 -4.17
C GLY A 151 3.16 5.27 -4.58
N GLY A 152 3.25 4.87 -5.86
CA GLY A 152 2.65 3.63 -6.33
C GLY A 152 3.30 2.38 -5.73
N VAL A 153 4.63 2.38 -5.62
CA VAL A 153 5.38 1.31 -4.95
C VAL A 153 5.01 1.24 -3.47
N TYR A 154 4.93 2.38 -2.79
CA TYR A 154 4.52 2.50 -1.40
C TYR A 154 3.14 1.90 -1.14
N LEU A 155 2.13 2.22 -1.96
CA LEU A 155 0.80 1.60 -1.85
C LEU A 155 0.86 0.08 -2.00
N GLY A 156 1.66 -0.43 -2.95
CA GLY A 156 1.87 -1.86 -3.12
C GLY A 156 2.53 -2.52 -1.90
N LEU A 157 3.53 -1.86 -1.30
CA LEU A 157 4.20 -2.35 -0.10
C LEU A 157 3.27 -2.35 1.12
N MET A 158 2.45 -1.32 1.30
CA MET A 158 1.47 -1.25 2.39
C MET A 158 0.38 -2.33 2.25
N ALA A 159 -0.06 -2.61 1.03
CA ALA A 159 -0.94 -3.75 0.77
C ALA A 159 -0.28 -5.09 1.12
N LEU A 160 0.97 -5.31 0.73
CA LEU A 160 1.71 -6.53 1.08
C LEU A 160 1.99 -6.64 2.58
N PHE A 161 2.26 -5.53 3.25
CA PHE A 161 2.45 -5.48 4.70
C PHE A 161 1.17 -5.90 5.44
N ALA A 162 0.02 -5.34 5.06
CA ALA A 162 -1.29 -5.73 5.61
C ALA A 162 -1.64 -7.19 5.29
N ALA A 163 -1.32 -7.67 4.08
CA ALA A 163 -1.50 -9.07 3.71
C ALA A 163 -0.64 -10.00 4.57
N GLY A 164 0.65 -9.70 4.74
CA GLY A 164 1.57 -10.47 5.60
C GLY A 164 1.10 -10.54 7.05
N LEU A 165 0.67 -9.40 7.61
CA LEU A 165 0.12 -9.36 8.97
C LEU A 165 -1.20 -10.13 9.08
N THR A 166 -2.02 -10.11 8.02
CA THR A 166 -3.25 -10.91 7.97
C THR A 166 -2.95 -12.41 7.94
N ALA A 167 -1.83 -12.85 7.34
CA ALA A 167 -1.40 -14.25 7.38
C ALA A 167 -1.01 -14.65 8.80
N LEU A 168 -0.37 -13.75 9.52
CA LEU A 168 0.05 -13.96 10.89
C LEU A 168 -1.15 -14.03 11.85
N LEU A 169 -2.07 -13.07 11.75
CA LEU A 169 -3.21 -12.92 12.67
C LEU A 169 -4.47 -13.69 12.24
N ARG A 170 -4.56 -14.14 10.99
CA ARG A 170 -5.73 -14.82 10.38
C ARG A 170 -7.04 -14.00 10.44
N SER A 171 -6.96 -12.68 10.65
CA SER A 171 -8.12 -11.81 10.75
C SER A 171 -7.83 -10.45 10.13
N ALA A 172 -8.60 -10.07 9.10
CA ALA A 172 -8.54 -8.72 8.52
C ALA A 172 -8.99 -7.67 9.52
N VAL A 173 -10.01 -7.97 10.34
CA VAL A 173 -10.51 -7.02 11.35
C VAL A 173 -9.40 -6.70 12.35
N ALA A 174 -8.69 -7.71 12.87
CA ALA A 174 -7.60 -7.49 13.83
C ALA A 174 -6.47 -6.65 13.22
N VAL A 175 -6.10 -6.92 11.96
CA VAL A 175 -5.06 -6.17 11.25
C VAL A 175 -5.46 -4.73 11.03
N LEU A 176 -6.66 -4.48 10.50
CA LEU A 176 -7.12 -3.12 10.19
C LEU A 176 -7.38 -2.31 11.46
N SER A 177 -7.93 -2.93 12.51
CA SER A 177 -8.10 -2.31 13.82
C SER A 177 -6.77 -1.95 14.48
N LEU A 178 -5.67 -2.62 14.13
CA LEU A 178 -4.34 -2.29 14.61
C LEU A 178 -3.67 -1.21 13.74
N LEU A 179 -3.62 -1.43 12.43
CA LEU A 179 -2.85 -0.59 11.51
C LEU A 179 -3.46 0.81 11.34
N ILE A 180 -4.78 0.93 11.20
CA ILE A 180 -5.41 2.22 10.91
C ILE A 180 -5.20 3.20 12.08
N PRO A 181 -5.53 2.87 13.34
CA PRO A 181 -5.29 3.79 14.45
C PRO A 181 -3.79 4.02 14.68
N PHE A 182 -2.95 3.00 14.50
CA PHE A 182 -1.50 3.14 14.67
C PHE A 182 -0.94 4.19 13.70
N ILE A 183 -1.31 4.12 12.42
CA ILE A 183 -0.84 5.05 11.40
C ILE A 183 -1.39 6.46 11.62
N LEU A 184 -2.68 6.60 11.94
CA LEU A 184 -3.26 7.91 12.22
C LEU A 184 -2.64 8.56 13.45
N ILE A 185 -2.46 7.82 14.55
CA ILE A 185 -1.83 8.36 15.76
C ILE A 185 -0.37 8.71 15.50
N VAL A 186 0.38 7.84 14.81
CA VAL A 186 1.79 8.10 14.51
C VAL A 186 1.96 9.34 13.64
N SER A 187 1.16 9.46 12.58
CA SER A 187 1.32 10.55 11.61
C SER A 187 0.73 11.88 12.08
N PHE A 188 -0.27 11.89 12.98
CA PHE A 188 -0.85 13.13 13.52
C PHE A 188 -0.28 13.56 14.89
N VAL A 189 0.21 12.64 15.73
CA VAL A 189 0.59 12.96 17.12
C VAL A 189 2.09 12.87 17.36
N ILE A 190 2.78 11.96 16.68
CA ILE A 190 4.15 11.56 17.04
C ILE A 190 5.22 12.38 16.30
N GLY A 191 4.87 13.10 15.24
CA GLY A 191 5.77 14.00 14.51
C GLY A 191 6.50 15.00 15.41
N ASP A 192 5.86 15.44 16.50
CA ASP A 192 6.43 16.42 17.44
C ASP A 192 7.18 15.82 18.65
N ILE A 193 6.99 14.52 18.97
CA ILE A 193 7.39 13.98 20.29
C ILE A 193 8.29 12.73 20.27
N ALA A 194 8.28 11.89 19.23
CA ALA A 194 8.97 10.58 19.30
C ALA A 194 10.40 10.54 18.71
N GLY A 195 10.95 11.67 18.28
CA GLY A 195 12.33 11.78 17.82
C GLY A 195 12.71 10.82 16.67
N ASP A 196 14.00 10.50 16.60
CA ASP A 196 14.70 9.91 15.45
C ASP A 196 14.31 8.44 15.11
N THR A 197 13.39 7.84 15.85
CA THR A 197 12.99 6.42 15.67
C THR A 197 11.69 6.27 14.87
N ALA A 198 10.77 7.22 14.96
CA ALA A 198 9.50 7.19 14.23
C ALA A 198 9.71 7.16 12.70
N ARG A 199 10.81 7.73 12.21
CA ARG A 199 11.20 7.71 10.78
C ARG A 199 11.44 6.32 10.19
N PHE A 200 11.65 5.29 11.02
CA PHE A 200 11.84 3.91 10.57
C PHE A 200 10.54 3.09 10.55
N LEU A 201 9.41 3.69 10.94
CA LEU A 201 8.10 3.04 10.81
C LEU A 201 7.70 2.93 9.34
N PRO A 202 7.01 1.85 8.93
CA PRO A 202 6.75 1.56 7.51
C PRO A 202 5.95 2.66 6.81
N ASP A 203 5.07 3.35 7.53
CA ASP A 203 4.31 4.48 7.02
C ASP A 203 5.21 5.70 6.77
N GLN A 204 5.86 6.22 7.81
CA GLN A 204 6.75 7.38 7.77
C GLN A 204 7.94 7.18 6.80
N ALA A 205 8.61 6.02 6.89
CA ALA A 205 9.72 5.69 6.01
C ALA A 205 9.27 5.66 4.54
N GLY A 206 8.12 5.07 4.26
CA GLY A 206 7.60 4.94 2.90
C GLY A 206 7.21 6.29 2.28
N GLN A 207 6.67 7.20 3.09
CA GLN A 207 6.26 8.54 2.65
C GLN A 207 7.43 9.51 2.39
N SER A 208 8.66 9.19 2.83
CA SER A 208 9.85 9.97 2.48
C SER A 208 10.05 10.11 0.97
N VAL A 209 9.55 9.15 0.17
CA VAL A 209 9.61 9.20 -1.29
C VAL A 209 8.69 10.27 -1.90
N LEU A 210 7.74 10.80 -1.14
CA LEU A 210 6.78 11.82 -1.58
C LEU A 210 7.27 13.25 -1.33
N HIS A 211 8.31 13.42 -0.52
CA HIS A 211 8.87 14.74 -0.18
C HIS A 211 9.91 15.19 -1.22
N ALA A 212 9.93 16.47 -1.55
CA ALA A 212 10.91 17.10 -2.45
C ALA A 212 12.27 17.27 -1.78
N HIS A 213 12.29 17.86 -0.58
CA HIS A 213 13.51 18.20 0.17
C HIS A 213 13.74 17.24 1.32
N GLN A 214 15.02 16.87 1.53
CA GLN A 214 15.44 15.94 2.57
C GLN A 214 15.93 16.74 3.78
N GLU A 215 15.08 16.90 4.79
CA GLU A 215 15.56 17.38 6.09
C GLU A 215 16.24 16.21 6.82
N ALA A 216 17.58 16.15 6.73
CA ALA A 216 18.47 15.33 7.56
C ALA A 216 18.02 13.87 7.87
N GLY A 217 17.42 13.18 6.89
CA GLY A 217 16.71 11.91 7.11
C GLY A 217 16.99 10.81 6.06
N LEU A 218 16.18 9.74 6.12
CA LEU A 218 16.21 8.63 5.17
C LEU A 218 15.94 9.14 3.74
N GLY A 219 16.86 8.89 2.82
CA GLY A 219 16.64 9.19 1.41
C GLY A 219 15.43 8.44 0.81
N PRO A 220 14.83 8.95 -0.27
CA PRO A 220 13.57 8.45 -0.85
C PRO A 220 13.52 6.92 -1.08
N TRP A 221 14.61 6.38 -1.63
CA TRP A 221 14.72 4.95 -1.91
C TRP A 221 15.05 4.13 -0.67
N THR A 222 15.76 4.73 0.30
CA THR A 222 16.06 4.06 1.57
C THR A 222 14.83 3.94 2.44
N GLY A 223 13.95 4.95 2.45
CA GLY A 223 12.66 4.88 3.13
C GLY A 223 11.76 3.79 2.56
N LEU A 224 11.64 3.71 1.22
CA LEU A 224 10.96 2.58 0.56
C LEU A 224 11.60 1.23 0.87
N ALA A 225 12.93 1.16 0.97
CA ALA A 225 13.62 -0.08 1.33
C ALA A 225 13.30 -0.51 2.77
N VAL A 226 13.15 0.43 3.71
CA VAL A 226 12.70 0.15 5.09
C VAL A 226 11.26 -0.37 5.08
N THR A 227 10.35 0.26 4.35
CA THR A 227 8.97 -0.23 4.20
C THR A 227 8.93 -1.62 3.54
N ALA A 228 9.79 -1.87 2.55
CA ALA A 228 9.93 -3.17 1.91
C ALA A 228 10.48 -4.23 2.88
N ALA A 229 11.41 -3.86 3.77
CA ALA A 229 11.90 -4.74 4.82
C ALA A 229 10.78 -5.11 5.81
N TRP A 230 9.96 -4.15 6.23
CA TRP A 230 8.77 -4.40 7.07
C TRP A 230 7.76 -5.30 6.38
N ALA A 231 7.43 -5.04 5.11
CA ALA A 231 6.56 -5.90 4.31
C ALA A 231 7.14 -7.32 4.20
N GLY A 232 8.44 -7.44 3.91
CA GLY A 232 9.15 -8.72 3.85
C GLY A 232 9.09 -9.49 5.17
N LEU A 233 9.34 -8.83 6.30
CA LEU A 233 9.23 -9.43 7.64
C LEU A 233 7.81 -9.91 7.93
N ALA A 234 6.79 -9.10 7.61
CA ALA A 234 5.39 -9.49 7.79
C ALA A 234 5.02 -10.71 6.92
N LEU A 235 5.49 -10.75 5.67
CA LEU A 235 5.28 -11.88 4.77
C LEU A 235 5.99 -13.14 5.26
N LEU A 236 7.23 -13.02 5.75
CA LEU A 236 7.97 -14.14 6.32
C LEU A 236 7.31 -14.68 7.60
N ALA A 237 6.89 -13.79 8.50
CA ALA A 237 6.16 -14.16 9.70
C ALA A 237 4.82 -14.83 9.37
N GLY A 238 4.11 -14.31 8.36
CA GLY A 238 2.88 -14.88 7.84
C GLY A 238 3.09 -16.29 7.27
N TRP A 239 4.08 -16.46 6.39
CA TRP A 239 4.48 -17.76 5.84
C TRP A 239 4.84 -18.75 6.94
N TRP A 240 5.64 -18.33 7.92
CA TRP A 240 6.06 -19.15 9.04
C TRP A 240 4.86 -19.62 9.89
N SER A 241 3.95 -18.70 10.23
CA SER A 241 2.69 -19.00 10.94
C SER A 241 1.85 -20.04 10.19
N MET A 242 1.69 -19.87 8.87
CA MET A 242 0.92 -20.81 8.02
C MET A 242 1.63 -22.15 7.82
N SER A 243 2.95 -22.19 7.87
CA SER A 243 3.73 -23.42 7.72
C SER A 243 3.69 -24.30 8.96
N ARG A 244 3.71 -23.69 10.17
CA ARG A 244 3.79 -24.39 11.45
C ARG A 244 2.46 -24.68 12.10
N ARG A 245 1.45 -23.84 11.88
CA ARG A 245 0.12 -24.04 12.46
C ARG A 245 -0.68 -24.86 11.47
N ASP A 246 -0.88 -26.14 11.78
CA ASP A 246 -1.77 -27.00 11.01
C ASP A 246 -3.14 -26.32 10.85
N ALA A 247 -3.61 -26.32 9.61
CA ALA A 247 -4.91 -25.80 9.25
C ALA A 247 -6.00 -26.76 9.72
#